data_AF-A0AAW5MSX9-F1
#
_entry.id   AF-A0AAW5MSX9-F1
#
_cell.length_a   1.000
_cell.length_b   1.000
_cell.length_c   1.000
_cell.angle_alpha   90.00
_cell.angle_beta   90.00
_cell.angle_gamma   90.00
#
_symmetry.space_group_name_H-M   'P 1'
#
loop_
_entity.id
_entity.type
_entity.pdbx_description
1 polymer ?
#
loop_
_entity_poly.entity_id
_entity_poly.type
_entity_poly.pdbx_seq_one_letter_code
_entity_poly.pdbx_strand_id
1 'polypeptide(L)' 'MELVDTLFASLAGTDPFTGVDITIANCKSAYWDEGIVQQLINQALDG' A
#
# COMPACT_ATOMS: atom_id res chain seq x y z
N MET A 1 8.62 -21.46 -1.88
CA MET A 1 8.76 -20.13 -1.24
C MET A 1 7.38 -19.51 -1.33
N GLU A 2 6.69 -19.35 -0.20
CA GLU A 2 5.38 -18.69 -0.21
C GLU A 2 5.55 -17.24 -0.67
N LEU A 3 4.69 -16.80 -1.59
CA LEU A 3 4.61 -15.40 -1.95
C LEU A 3 3.93 -14.69 -0.78
N VAL A 4 4.69 -13.86 -0.07
CA VAL A 4 4.14 -12.99 0.96
C VAL A 4 3.47 -11.81 0.25
N ASP A 5 2.17 -11.65 0.46
CA ASP A 5 1.45 -10.49 -0.04
C ASP A 5 2.03 -9.23 0.60
N THR A 6 2.43 -8.27 -0.22
CA THR A 6 3.23 -7.13 0.24
C THR A 6 2.65 -5.82 -0.29
N LEU A 7 2.42 -4.86 0.61
CA LEU A 7 2.16 -3.46 0.27
C LEU A 7 3.46 -2.66 0.38
N PHE A 8 3.74 -1.83 -0.61
CA PHE A 8 4.94 -1.00 -0.63
C PHE A 8 4.66 0.36 -1.28
N ALA A 9 5.30 1.41 -0.76
CA ALA A 9 5.23 2.73 -1.35
C ALA A 9 6.11 2.77 -2.62
N SER A 10 5.51 3.10 -3.77
CA SER A 10 6.27 3.38 -4.99
C SER A 10 6.66 4.84 -5.12
N LEU A 11 5.89 5.73 -4.49
CA LEU A 11 6.14 7.16 -4.48
C LEU A 11 5.59 7.75 -3.20
N ALA A 12 6.34 8.64 -2.57
CA ALA A 12 5.88 9.49 -1.50
C ALA A 12 6.31 10.93 -1.80
N GLY A 13 5.44 11.88 -1.49
CA GLY A 13 5.72 13.29 -1.67
C GLY A 13 4.62 14.14 -1.06
N THR A 14 4.70 15.44 -1.28
CA THR A 14 3.71 16.40 -0.79
C THR A 14 3.07 17.08 -1.99
N ASP A 15 1.74 17.14 -2.02
CA ASP A 15 1.01 17.86 -3.07
C ASP A 15 1.39 19.34 -3.05
N PRO A 16 1.96 19.90 -4.14
CA PRO A 16 2.43 21.28 -4.14
C PRO A 16 1.31 22.32 -4.04
N PHE A 17 0.04 21.93 -4.24
CA PHE A 17 -1.10 22.84 -4.18
C PHE A 17 -1.76 22.89 -2.80
N THR A 18 -1.92 21.73 -2.14
CA THR A 18 -2.59 21.64 -0.83
C THR A 18 -1.63 21.46 0.34
N GLY A 19 -0.38 21.06 0.09
CA GLY A 19 0.59 20.74 1.13
C GLY A 19 0.32 19.41 1.84
N VAL A 20 -0.59 18.59 1.34
CA VAL A 20 -0.94 17.28 1.92
C VAL A 20 0.08 16.24 1.48
N ASP A 21 0.48 15.36 2.40
CA ASP A 21 1.32 14.21 2.07
C ASP A 21 0.54 13.18 1.25
N ILE A 22 1.10 12.80 0.10
CA ILE A 22 0.56 11.81 -0.83
C ILE A 22 1.54 10.64 -0.93
N THR A 23 1.02 9.43 -0.77
CA THR A 23 1.76 8.20 -1.04
C THR A 23 1.01 7.38 -2.07
N ILE A 24 1.71 6.97 -3.13
CA ILE A 24 1.24 5.96 -4.07
C ILE A 24 1.78 4.61 -3.59
N ALA A 25 0.87 3.74 -3.15
CA ALA A 25 1.20 2.39 -2.73
C ALA A 25 0.80 1.37 -3.80
N ASN A 26 1.64 0.35 -3.99
CA ASN A 26 1.34 -0.81 -4.81
C ASN A 26 1.27 -2.05 -3.93
N CYS A 27 0.46 -3.02 -4.37
CA CYS A 27 0.41 -4.34 -3.76
C CYS A 27 0.95 -5.40 -4.73
N LYS A 28 1.72 -6.33 -4.19
CA LYS A 28 2.08 -7.57 -4.89
C LYS A 28 1.42 -8.71 -4.15
N SER A 29 0.51 -9.40 -4.83
CA SER A 29 -0.18 -10.57 -4.30
C SER A 29 -0.15 -11.72 -5.29
N ALA A 30 -0.10 -12.95 -4.77
CA ALA A 30 -0.23 -14.16 -5.60
C ALA A 30 -1.68 -14.42 -6.05
N TYR A 31 -2.66 -13.84 -5.35
CA TYR A 31 -4.08 -14.03 -5.60
C TYR A 31 -4.81 -12.68 -5.59
N TRP A 32 -5.61 -12.42 -6.62
CA TRP A 32 -6.46 -11.24 -6.62
C TRP A 32 -7.71 -11.54 -5.78
N ASP A 33 -7.71 -11.12 -4.53
CA ASP A 33 -8.87 -11.09 -3.65
C ASP A 33 -9.31 -9.64 -3.45
N GLU A 34 -10.62 -9.38 -3.39
CA GLU A 34 -11.18 -8.04 -3.28
C GLU A 34 -10.75 -7.35 -1.97
N GLY A 35 -10.56 -8.14 -0.90
CA GLY A 35 -10.16 -7.65 0.41
C GLY A 35 -8.65 -7.43 0.60
N ILE A 36 -7.80 -7.88 -0.33
CA ILE A 36 -6.35 -7.97 -0.08
C ILE A 36 -5.71 -6.60 0.15
N VAL A 37 -6.14 -5.57 -0.59
CA VAL A 37 -5.60 -4.22 -0.47
C VAL A 37 -5.93 -3.63 0.91
N GLN A 38 -7.17 -3.82 1.39
CA GLN A 38 -7.58 -3.31 2.69
C GLN A 38 -6.83 -4.01 3.83
N GLN A 39 -6.67 -5.33 3.75
CA GLN A 39 -5.92 -6.10 4.75
C GLN A 39 -4.48 -5.63 4.86
N LEU A 40 -3.79 -5.46 3.72
CA LEU A 40 -2.40 -5.01 3.70
C LEU A 40 -2.24 -3.57 4.20
N ILE A 41 -3.20 -2.68 3.92
CA ILE A 41 -3.20 -1.32 4.47
C ILE A 41 -3.33 -1.36 5.99
N ASN A 42 -4.28 -2.14 6.53
CA ASN A 42 -4.46 -2.25 7.97
C ASN A 42 -3.19 -2.81 8.64
N GLN A 43 -2.57 -3.84 8.07
CA GLN A 43 -1.30 -4.37 8.58
C GLN A 43 -0.17 -3.33 8.62
N ALA A 44 -0.11 -2.43 7.64
CA ALA A 44 0.90 -1.38 7.61
C ALA A 44 0.63 -0.25 8.62
N LEU A 45 -0.63 -0.03 9.00
CA LEU A 45 -1.06 1.00 9.95
C LEU A 45 -1.09 0.52 11.41
N ASP A 46 -1.31 -0.78 11.63
CA ASP A 46 -1.34 -1.41 12.96
C ASP A 46 0.07 -1.66 13.54
N GLY A 47 1.13 -1.32 12.79
CA GLY A 47 2.55 -1.54 13.12
C GLY A 47 3.24 -0.41 13.87
#